data_AF-A0A7V5FMH5-F1
#
_entry.id   AF-A0A7V5FMH5-F1
#
_cell.length_a   1.000
_cell.length_b   1.000
_cell.length_c   1.000
_cell.angle_alpha   90.00
_cell.angle_beta   90.00
_cell.angle_gamma   90.00
#
_symmetry.space_group_name_H-M   'P 1'
#
loop_
_entity.id
_entity.type
_entity.pdbx_description
1 polymer ?
#
loop_
_entity_poly.entity_id
_entity_poly.type
_entity_poly.pdbx_seq_one_letter_code
_entity_poly.pdbx_strand_id
1 'polypeptide(L)'
;MNASFLPAKERRRLQQGFLAAADMDACQQVRSKADICRQLEEAKAVGLDHVELDGGIPNPFLDLSHKEFSSARSHALRLGITLSFHVPCTFVAASTASCQEADRKLAVGLIKEYIIAAEQLGCINI
;
A
#
# COMPACT_ATOMS: atom_id res chain seq x y z
N MET A 1 -26.12 12.55 3.79
CA MET A 1 -25.02 12.20 2.86
C MET A 1 -25.63 11.82 1.51
N ASN A 2 -25.25 12.49 0.42
CA ASN A 2 -25.67 12.07 -0.91
C ASN A 2 -24.80 10.88 -1.36
N ALA A 3 -25.37 9.68 -1.44
CA ALA A 3 -24.66 8.43 -1.76
C ALA A 3 -25.18 7.80 -3.08
N SER A 4 -25.73 8.63 -3.97
CA SER A 4 -26.34 8.19 -5.24
C SER A 4 -25.35 7.51 -6.21
N PHE A 5 -24.05 7.77 -6.04
CA PHE A 5 -22.96 7.18 -6.81
C PHE A 5 -22.61 5.75 -6.39
N LEU A 6 -23.01 5.30 -5.19
CA LEU A 6 -22.74 3.92 -4.75
C LEU A 6 -23.77 2.94 -5.35
N PRO A 7 -23.35 1.73 -5.75
CA PRO A 7 -24.26 0.63 -6.07
C PRO A 7 -25.24 0.36 -4.92
N ALA A 8 -26.45 -0.11 -5.24
CA ALA A 8 -27.53 -0.25 -4.25
C ALA A 8 -27.16 -1.09 -3.01
N LYS A 9 -26.29 -2.09 -3.20
CA LYS A 9 -25.79 -2.96 -2.12
C LYS A 9 -24.90 -2.21 -1.12
N GLU A 10 -23.98 -1.37 -1.61
CA GLU A 10 -23.05 -0.60 -0.79
C GLU A 10 -23.73 0.59 -0.12
N ARG A 11 -24.69 1.21 -0.81
CA ARG A 11 -25.52 2.28 -0.25
C ARG A 11 -26.28 1.81 0.99
N ARG A 12 -26.82 0.59 0.97
CA ARG A 12 -27.48 -0.03 2.14
C ARG A 12 -26.50 -0.27 3.29
N ARG A 13 -25.28 -0.74 2.99
CA ARG A 13 -24.24 -0.95 4.00
C ARG A 13 -23.80 0.37 4.67
N LEU A 14 -23.65 1.45 3.90
CA LEU A 14 -23.37 2.80 4.42
C LEU A 14 -24.51 3.31 5.32
N GLN A 15 -25.76 3.16 4.89
CA GLN A 15 -26.93 3.56 5.68
C GLN A 15 -27.10 2.76 6.97
N GLN A 16 -26.66 1.50 6.98
CA GLN A 16 -26.66 0.63 8.14
C GLN A 16 -25.45 0.84 9.06
N GLY A 17 -24.52 1.73 8.72
CA GLY A 17 -23.30 1.99 9.50
C GLY A 17 -22.22 0.91 9.35
N PHE A 18 -22.38 -0.02 8.41
CA PHE A 18 -21.38 -1.06 8.08
C PHE A 18 -20.25 -0.55 7.16
N LEU A 19 -20.44 0.62 6.55
CA LEU A 19 -19.39 1.40 5.89
C LEU A 19 -19.36 2.75 6.61
N ALA A 20 -18.17 3.22 6.99
CA ALA A 20 -17.96 4.52 7.59
C ALA A 20 -17.17 5.42 6.62
N ALA A 21 -17.25 6.75 6.78
CA ALA A 21 -16.45 7.68 5.99
C ALA A 21 -14.93 7.40 6.10
N ALA A 22 -14.51 6.75 7.19
CA ALA A 22 -13.14 6.30 7.43
C ALA A 22 -12.65 5.26 6.41
N ASP A 23 -13.53 4.44 5.82
CA ASP A 23 -13.15 3.46 4.79
C ASP A 23 -12.74 4.14 3.47
N MET A 24 -13.10 5.42 3.30
CA MET A 24 -12.75 6.26 2.16
C MET A 24 -11.80 7.41 2.57
N ASP A 25 -11.27 7.38 3.80
CA ASP A 25 -10.38 8.41 4.32
C ASP A 25 -8.93 8.07 3.97
N ALA A 26 -8.29 8.97 3.22
CA ALA A 26 -6.88 8.92 2.88
C ALA A 26 -5.98 8.74 4.13
N CYS A 27 -6.33 9.38 5.25
CA CYS A 27 -5.58 9.25 6.50
C CYS A 27 -5.68 7.84 7.09
N GLN A 28 -6.84 7.19 6.97
CA GLN A 28 -7.02 5.82 7.41
C GLN A 28 -6.28 4.84 6.49
N GLN A 29 -6.31 5.06 5.17
CA GLN A 29 -5.55 4.25 4.21
C GLN A 29 -4.04 4.30 4.51
N VAL A 30 -3.50 5.49 4.78
CA VAL A 30 -2.08 5.65 5.17
C VAL A 30 -1.76 4.87 6.44
N ARG A 31 -2.60 4.99 7.48
CA ARG A 31 -2.40 4.26 8.75
C ARG A 31 -2.45 2.74 8.56
N SER A 32 -3.43 2.26 7.82
CA SER A 32 -3.59 0.82 7.56
C SER A 32 -2.43 0.27 6.74
N LYS A 33 -1.98 1.00 5.70
CA LYS A 33 -0.81 0.63 4.90
C LYS A 33 0.50 0.66 5.69
N ALA A 34 0.61 1.55 6.69
CA ALA A 34 1.80 1.67 7.54
C ALA A 34 1.94 0.47 8.50
N ASP A 35 0.82 -0.10 8.96
CA ASP A 35 0.80 -1.24 9.86
C ASP A 35 0.97 -2.57 9.10
N ILE A 36 2.18 -2.76 8.57
CA ILE A 36 2.54 -3.96 7.79
C ILE A 36 2.45 -5.22 8.66
N CYS A 37 2.83 -5.14 9.94
CA CYS A 37 2.76 -6.28 10.87
C CYS A 37 1.33 -6.81 10.98
N ARG A 38 0.35 -5.91 11.17
CA ARG A 38 -1.05 -6.31 11.26
C ARG A 38 -1.57 -6.92 9.95
N GLN A 39 -1.18 -6.36 8.79
CA GLN A 39 -1.54 -6.96 7.49
C GLN A 39 -1.02 -8.40 7.38
N LEU A 40 0.19 -8.68 7.87
CA LEU A 40 0.77 -10.03 7.89
C LEU A 40 0.02 -10.97 8.84
N GLU A 41 -0.35 -10.50 10.04
CA GLU A 41 -1.14 -11.28 11.00
C GLU A 41 -2.51 -11.64 10.44
N GLU A 42 -3.20 -10.66 9.83
CA GLU A 42 -4.51 -10.87 9.20
C GLU A 42 -4.40 -11.83 8.01
N ALA A 43 -3.37 -11.69 7.16
CA ALA A 43 -3.09 -12.61 6.07
C ALA A 43 -2.84 -14.03 6.57
N LYS A 44 -2.05 -14.20 7.64
CA LYS A 44 -1.81 -15.52 8.22
C LYS A 44 -3.08 -16.15 8.79
N ALA A 45 -3.91 -15.33 9.45
CA ALA A 45 -5.17 -15.80 10.05
C ALA A 45 -6.14 -16.35 9.00
N VAL A 46 -6.10 -15.83 7.77
CA VAL A 46 -6.90 -16.34 6.64
C VAL A 46 -6.19 -17.41 5.80
N GLY A 47 -4.99 -17.84 6.20
CA GLY A 47 -4.25 -18.93 5.56
C GLY A 47 -3.43 -18.52 4.33
N LEU A 48 -3.08 -17.24 4.21
CA LEU A 48 -2.19 -16.76 3.15
C LEU A 48 -0.72 -16.81 3.59
N ASP A 49 0.15 -17.15 2.64
CA ASP A 49 1.61 -17.21 2.82
C ASP A 49 2.35 -16.14 2.00
N HIS A 50 1.61 -15.25 1.35
CA HIS A 50 2.15 -14.13 0.58
C HIS A 50 1.28 -12.87 0.75
N VAL A 51 1.92 -11.71 0.87
CA VAL A 51 1.26 -10.41 0.92
C VAL A 51 1.95 -9.46 -0.06
N GLU A 52 1.14 -8.85 -0.93
CA GLU A 52 1.57 -7.73 -1.78
C GLU A 52 1.24 -6.41 -1.09
N LEU A 53 2.24 -5.56 -0.92
CA LEU A 53 2.08 -4.22 -0.36
C LEU A 53 1.72 -3.24 -1.48
N ASP A 54 0.56 -2.59 -1.35
CA ASP A 54 0.06 -1.65 -2.36
C ASP A 54 0.67 -0.25 -2.22
N GLY A 55 1.65 0.06 -3.06
CA GLY A 55 2.25 1.38 -3.18
C GLY A 55 1.34 2.46 -3.77
N GLY A 56 0.08 2.18 -4.14
CA GLY A 56 -0.87 3.18 -4.61
C GLY A 56 -1.02 4.37 -3.64
N ILE A 57 -0.95 5.59 -4.16
CA ILE A 57 -1.05 6.82 -3.35
C ILE A 57 -2.50 7.01 -2.87
N PRO A 58 -2.73 7.39 -1.60
CA PRO A 58 -1.72 7.71 -0.59
C PRO A 58 -1.11 6.45 0.05
N ASN A 59 0.20 6.48 0.28
CA ASN A 59 0.92 5.42 1.00
C ASN A 59 2.01 6.03 1.92
N PRO A 60 2.42 5.31 2.98
CA PRO A 60 3.39 5.80 3.97
C PRO A 60 4.83 5.33 3.72
N PHE A 61 5.10 4.52 2.69
CA PHE A 61 6.28 3.65 2.70
C PHE A 61 7.59 4.43 2.65
N LEU A 62 7.65 5.56 1.94
CA LEU A 62 8.86 6.40 1.90
C LEU A 62 9.10 7.19 3.20
N ASP A 63 8.09 7.30 4.06
CA ASP A 63 8.17 7.98 5.36
C ASP A 63 8.48 7.00 6.51
N LEU A 64 8.44 5.69 6.26
CA LEU A 64 8.78 4.69 7.26
C LEU A 64 10.27 4.67 7.56
N SER A 65 10.61 4.50 8.83
CA SER A 65 11.98 4.37 9.27
C SER A 65 12.56 2.98 8.97
N HIS A 66 13.88 2.89 8.89
CA HIS A 66 14.59 1.61 8.78
C HIS A 66 14.22 0.61 9.89
N LYS A 67 13.90 1.11 11.09
CA LYS A 67 13.46 0.27 12.21
C LYS A 67 12.09 -0.36 11.95
N GLU A 68 11.16 0.39 11.38
CA GLU A 68 9.84 -0.11 11.01
C GLU A 68 9.94 -1.17 9.91
N PHE A 69 10.76 -0.95 8.89
CA PHE A 69 11.05 -1.95 7.86
C PHE A 69 11.68 -3.21 8.43
N SER A 70 12.69 -3.07 9.29
CA SER A 70 13.37 -4.21 9.93
C SER A 70 12.40 -5.03 10.79
N SER A 71 11.49 -4.35 11.50
CA SER A 71 10.45 -4.98 12.31
C SER A 71 9.47 -5.77 11.44
N ALA A 72 8.94 -5.15 10.38
CA ALA A 72 8.03 -5.80 9.44
C ALA A 72 8.65 -7.03 8.77
N ARG A 73 9.90 -6.91 8.29
CA ARG A 73 10.65 -8.01 7.68
C ARG A 73 10.84 -9.18 8.65
N SER A 74 11.27 -8.90 9.88
CA SER A 74 11.45 -9.93 10.90
C SER A 74 10.13 -10.61 11.27
N HIS A 75 9.03 -9.85 11.27
CA HIS A 75 7.69 -10.36 11.51
C HIS A 75 7.24 -11.31 10.38
N ALA A 76 7.44 -10.92 9.12
CA ALA A 76 7.11 -11.75 7.96
C ALA A 76 7.87 -13.09 8.00
N LEU A 77 9.17 -13.05 8.29
CA LEU A 77 10.01 -14.26 8.45
C LEU A 77 9.48 -15.18 9.55
N ARG A 78 9.07 -14.63 10.70
CA ARG A 78 8.52 -15.43 11.81
C ARG A 78 7.19 -16.10 11.46
N LEU A 79 6.35 -15.43 10.67
CA LEU A 79 5.07 -15.99 10.21
C LEU A 79 5.22 -16.92 8.98
N GLY A 80 6.42 -16.97 8.39
CA GLY A 80 6.67 -17.67 7.13
C GLY A 80 5.93 -17.07 5.95
N ILE A 81 5.66 -15.76 5.98
CA ILE A 81 4.99 -15.03 4.89
C ILE A 81 6.06 -14.35 4.02
N THR A 82 5.87 -14.44 2.71
CA THR A 82 6.66 -13.71 1.72
C THR A 82 6.00 -12.37 1.35
N LEU A 83 6.80 -11.38 0.98
CA LEU A 83 6.31 -10.05 0.62
C LEU A 83 6.61 -9.73 -0.85
N SER A 84 5.70 -9.05 -1.54
CA SER A 84 5.97 -8.30 -2.77
C SER A 84 5.56 -6.83 -2.58
N PHE A 85 6.04 -5.96 -3.46
CA PHE A 85 5.74 -4.54 -3.39
C PHE A 85 5.24 -4.01 -4.72
N HIS A 86 3.96 -3.67 -4.82
CA HIS A 86 3.41 -3.03 -6.00
C HIS A 86 3.82 -1.55 -6.05
N VAL A 87 4.69 -1.20 -6.99
CA VAL A 87 5.18 0.18 -7.16
C VAL A 87 4.02 1.12 -7.54
N PRO A 88 3.94 2.34 -6.98
CA PRO A 88 2.88 3.28 -7.33
C PRO A 88 2.81 3.56 -8.83
N CYS A 89 1.67 3.23 -9.44
CA CYS A 89 1.38 3.55 -10.85
C CYS A 89 0.82 4.98 -11.07
N THR A 90 0.50 5.71 -10.01
CA THR A 90 -0.27 6.98 -10.09
C THR A 90 0.60 8.18 -10.43
N PHE A 91 0.24 8.93 -11.49
CA PHE A 91 0.79 10.20 -12.01
C PHE A 91 2.30 10.24 -12.32
N VAL A 92 3.12 9.64 -11.47
CA VAL A 92 4.57 9.65 -11.51
C VAL A 92 5.11 8.46 -12.30
N ALA A 93 4.67 7.21 -12.06
CA ALA A 93 5.14 6.09 -12.89
C ALA A 93 4.56 6.10 -14.32
N ALA A 94 3.32 6.57 -14.51
CA ALA A 94 2.79 6.86 -15.85
C ALA A 94 3.62 7.95 -16.59
N SER A 95 4.34 8.79 -15.83
CA SER A 95 5.25 9.80 -16.39
C SER A 95 6.60 9.25 -16.86
N THR A 96 6.91 7.96 -16.67
CA THR A 96 8.13 7.35 -17.23
C THR A 96 8.18 7.42 -18.76
N ALA A 97 7.01 7.50 -19.40
CA ALA A 97 6.85 7.71 -20.84
C ALA A 97 6.38 9.13 -21.20
N SER A 98 6.45 10.10 -20.28
CA SER A 98 6.10 11.50 -20.56
C SER A 98 6.99 12.08 -21.66
N CYS A 99 6.45 12.98 -22.49
CA CYS A 99 7.25 13.72 -23.47
C CYS A 99 8.24 14.68 -22.80
N GLN A 100 7.96 15.11 -21.57
CA GLN A 100 8.82 16.00 -20.80
C GLN A 100 9.91 15.20 -20.07
N GLU A 101 11.17 15.54 -20.30
CA GLU A 101 12.31 14.84 -19.67
C GLU A 101 12.34 15.00 -18.15
N ALA A 102 11.95 16.19 -17.65
CA ALA A 102 11.87 16.46 -16.21
C ALA A 102 10.93 15.47 -15.50
N ASP A 103 9.75 15.24 -16.06
CA ASP A 103 8.78 14.27 -15.52
C ASP A 103 9.35 12.85 -15.50
N ARG A 104 10.01 12.43 -16.59
CA ARG A 104 10.64 11.10 -16.66
C ARG A 104 11.72 10.93 -15.60
N LYS A 105 12.55 11.96 -15.37
CA LYS A 105 13.61 11.92 -14.35
C LYS A 105 13.04 11.83 -12.94
N LEU A 106 12.03 12.64 -12.63
CA LEU A 106 11.34 12.59 -11.34
C LEU A 106 10.66 11.23 -11.14
N ALA A 107 10.03 10.69 -12.18
CA ALA A 107 9.39 9.38 -12.18
C ALA A 107 10.35 8.25 -11.82
N VAL A 108 11.47 8.17 -12.55
CA VAL A 108 12.50 7.16 -12.31
C VAL A 108 13.13 7.34 -10.93
N GLY A 109 13.35 8.58 -10.49
CA GLY A 109 13.85 8.87 -9.15
C GLY A 109 12.93 8.30 -8.06
N LEU A 110 11.63 8.59 -8.14
CA LEU A 110 10.66 8.09 -7.18
C LEU A 110 10.56 6.55 -7.19
N ILE A 111 10.53 5.93 -8.37
CA ILE A 111 10.48 4.46 -8.50
C ILE A 111 11.69 3.82 -7.81
N LYS A 112 12.89 4.41 -7.95
CA LYS A 112 14.11 3.91 -7.27
C LYS A 112 13.96 3.92 -5.74
N GLU A 113 13.40 4.97 -5.17
CA GLU A 113 13.15 5.05 -3.72
C GLU A 113 12.21 3.92 -3.25
N TYR A 114 11.15 3.62 -4.03
CA TYR A 114 10.26 2.50 -3.72
C TYR A 114 10.93 1.13 -3.88
N ILE A 115 11.82 0.96 -4.86
CA ILE A 115 12.62 -0.26 -4.99
C ILE A 115 13.51 -0.44 -3.75
N ILE A 116 14.13 0.63 -3.26
CA ILE A 116 14.94 0.61 -2.03
C ILE A 116 14.06 0.25 -0.82
N ALA A 117 12.86 0.82 -0.70
CA ALA A 117 11.92 0.46 0.38
C ALA A 117 11.52 -1.02 0.32
N ALA A 118 11.25 -1.56 -0.89
CA ALA A 118 10.92 -2.96 -1.11
C ALA A 118 12.10 -3.89 -0.71
N GLU A 119 13.34 -3.51 -1.04
CA GLU A 119 14.55 -4.22 -0.64
C GLU A 119 14.71 -4.26 0.89
N GLN A 120 14.49 -3.12 1.57
CA GLN A 120 14.59 -3.04 3.03
C GLN A 120 13.56 -3.95 3.73
N LEU A 121 12.35 -4.06 3.16
CA LEU A 121 11.31 -4.99 3.60
C LEU A 121 11.64 -6.46 3.32
N GLY A 122 12.63 -6.73 2.46
CA GLY A 122 12.94 -8.08 2.01
C GLY A 122 11.87 -8.64 1.06
N CYS A 123 11.25 -7.79 0.26
CA CYS A 123 10.30 -8.22 -0.77
C CYS A 123 11.02 -9.09 -1.81
N ILE A 124 10.36 -10.17 -2.24
CA ILE A 124 10.92 -11.09 -3.24
C ILE A 124 10.58 -10.68 -4.67
N ASN A 125 9.58 -9.81 -4.83
CA ASN A 125 9.11 -9.25 -6.11
C ASN A 125 8.71 -7.78 -5.94
N ILE A 126 8.73 -7.06 -7.06
CA ILE A 126 8.33 -5.65 -7.22
C ILE A 126 7.44 -5.53 -8.45
#